data_AF-A0A8F1SBZ2-F1
#
_entry.id   AF-A0A8F1SBZ2-F1
#
_cell.length_a   1.000
_cell.length_b   1.000
_cell.length_c   1.000
_cell.angle_alpha   90.00
_cell.angle_beta   90.00
_cell.angle_gamma   90.00
#
_symmetry.space_group_name_H-M   'P 1'
#
loop_
_entity.id
_entity.type
_entity.pdbx_description
1 polymer ?
#
loop_
_entity_poly.entity_id
_entity_poly.type
_entity_poly.pdbx_seq_one_letter_code
_entity_poly.pdbx_strand_id
1 'polypeptide(L)'
;MAIGLTSTKNPETAKKILANIKDSNIIRPQDASRWFVYLIRTRENRQIAWNWLKENWAWVEDKFGEDKSYDDFIRYAATAPLTNNELNDFRQFFEPMKNIPALTRTIKLGITEISARAELIKRDKEAVILFVDNDRFKLMPKCFVRFAFFPYTPQYQLTF
;
A
#
# COMPACT_ATOMS: atom_id res chain seq x y z
N MET A 1 -20.09 13.57 -18.38
CA MET A 1 -18.83 12.93 -18.83
C MET A 1 -17.70 13.42 -17.94
N ALA A 2 -17.28 12.66 -16.92
CA ALA A 2 -16.27 13.10 -15.96
C ALA A 2 -15.38 11.94 -15.46
N ILE A 3 -14.92 11.10 -16.40
CA ILE A 3 -13.94 10.02 -16.13
C ILE A 3 -12.56 10.46 -16.66
N GLY A 4 -12.24 11.76 -16.55
CA GLY A 4 -10.99 12.35 -17.08
C GLY A 4 -9.99 12.80 -16.02
N LEU A 5 -10.41 13.03 -14.77
CA LEU A 5 -9.52 13.53 -13.70
C LEU A 5 -9.00 12.46 -12.74
N THR A 6 -9.58 11.26 -12.73
CA THR A 6 -9.17 10.17 -11.82
C THR A 6 -7.89 9.44 -12.25
N SER A 7 -7.31 9.81 -13.41
CA SER A 7 -6.07 9.23 -13.94
C SER A 7 -4.83 10.11 -13.68
N THR A 8 -4.91 11.12 -12.82
CA THR A 8 -3.71 11.88 -12.46
C THR A 8 -2.87 11.09 -11.45
N LYS A 9 -1.98 10.25 -12.00
CA LYS A 9 -0.74 9.75 -11.38
C LYS A 9 0.24 10.90 -11.05
N ASN A 10 -0.25 12.07 -10.67
CA ASN A 10 0.58 13.23 -10.42
C ASN A 10 0.76 13.41 -8.91
N PRO A 11 1.89 12.93 -8.34
CA PRO A 11 2.18 13.08 -6.91
C PRO A 11 2.21 14.54 -6.47
N GLU A 12 2.48 15.49 -7.37
CA GLU A 12 2.47 16.92 -7.07
C GLU A 12 1.07 17.45 -6.76
N THR A 13 0.03 16.93 -7.41
CA THR A 13 -1.36 17.27 -7.09
C THR A 13 -1.74 16.73 -5.71
N ALA A 14 -1.32 15.50 -5.38
CA ALA A 14 -1.55 14.93 -4.06
C ALA A 14 -0.90 15.77 -2.95
N LYS A 15 0.35 16.21 -3.15
CA LYS A 15 1.04 17.12 -2.22
C LYS A 15 0.30 18.45 -2.05
N LYS A 16 -0.18 19.05 -3.14
CA LYS A 16 -0.97 20.30 -3.08
C LYS A 16 -2.28 20.11 -2.30
N ILE A 17 -2.99 19.01 -2.53
CA ILE A 17 -4.21 18.68 -1.79
C ILE A 17 -3.89 18.50 -0.30
N LEU A 18 -2.85 17.73 0.03
CA LEU A 18 -2.43 17.48 1.41
C LEU A 18 -1.90 18.75 2.12
N ALA A 19 -1.28 19.68 1.38
CA ALA A 19 -0.87 20.97 1.93
C ALA A 19 -2.08 21.84 2.30
N ASN A 20 -3.14 21.80 1.48
CA ASN A 20 -4.35 22.59 1.68
C ASN A 20 -5.40 21.90 2.57
N ILE A 21 -5.20 20.63 2.94
CA ILE A 21 -6.17 19.83 3.70
C ILE A 21 -6.38 20.35 5.13
N LYS A 22 -5.39 21.09 5.66
CA LYS A 22 -5.48 21.76 6.96
C LYS A 22 -6.24 23.07 6.89
N ASP A 23 -6.41 23.65 5.70
CA ASP A 23 -7.14 24.90 5.55
C ASP A 23 -8.64 24.60 5.58
N SER A 24 -9.22 24.78 6.77
CA SER A 24 -10.65 24.59 7.02
C SER A 24 -11.54 25.53 6.21
N ASN A 25 -10.98 26.60 5.61
CA ASN A 25 -11.72 27.49 4.71
C ASN A 25 -11.84 26.92 3.29
N ILE A 26 -10.94 26.02 2.90
CA ILE A 26 -10.90 25.42 1.56
C ILE A 26 -11.49 24.00 1.59
N ILE A 27 -11.12 23.18 2.58
CA ILE A 27 -11.59 21.81 2.73
C ILE A 27 -12.21 21.65 4.12
N ARG A 28 -13.49 21.25 4.17
CA ARG A 28 -14.15 20.97 5.45
C ARG A 28 -13.43 19.83 6.17
N PRO A 29 -13.28 19.87 7.49
CA PRO A 29 -12.64 18.79 8.24
C PRO A 29 -13.24 17.41 7.95
N GLN A 30 -14.57 17.30 7.77
CA GLN A 30 -15.21 16.01 7.42
C GLN A 30 -14.80 15.50 6.02
N ASP A 31 -14.47 16.39 5.09
CA ASP A 31 -13.98 15.99 3.76
C ASP A 31 -12.48 15.67 3.79
N ALA A 32 -11.71 16.22 4.73
CA ALA A 32 -10.28 15.97 4.87
C ALA A 32 -9.97 14.48 5.10
N SER A 33 -10.72 13.80 5.97
CA SER A 33 -10.58 12.35 6.18
C SER A 33 -10.83 11.58 4.87
N ARG A 34 -11.88 11.95 4.14
CA ARG A 34 -12.23 11.33 2.85
C ARG A 34 -11.15 11.53 1.78
N TRP A 35 -10.60 12.73 1.66
CA TRP A 35 -9.49 13.03 0.75
C TRP A 35 -8.24 12.22 1.09
N PHE A 36 -7.89 12.12 2.37
CA PHE A 36 -6.80 11.27 2.84
C PHE A 36 -7.01 9.81 2.45
N VAL A 37 -8.21 9.26 2.71
CA VAL A 37 -8.57 7.88 2.36
C VAL A 37 -8.46 7.62 0.85
N TYR A 38 -8.83 8.57 -0.01
CA TYR A 38 -8.65 8.41 -1.45
C TYR A 38 -7.18 8.40 -1.88
N LEU A 39 -6.35 9.26 -1.27
CA LEU A 39 -4.93 9.35 -1.60
C LEU A 39 -4.16 8.11 -1.18
N ILE A 40 -4.39 7.59 0.04
CA ILE A 40 -3.65 6.44 0.56
C ILE A 40 -3.94 5.14 -0.20
N ARG A 41 -5.11 5.04 -0.84
CA ARG A 41 -5.52 3.89 -1.66
C ARG A 41 -4.81 3.81 -3.02
N THR A 42 -4.18 4.90 -3.47
CA THR A 42 -3.55 4.97 -4.79
C THR A 42 -2.07 4.65 -4.66
N ARG A 43 -1.55 3.71 -5.48
CA ARG A 43 -0.16 3.21 -5.39
C ARG A 43 0.88 4.33 -5.42
N GLU A 44 0.67 5.33 -6.27
CA GLU A 44 1.56 6.46 -6.49
C GLU A 44 1.57 7.46 -5.33
N ASN A 45 0.42 7.62 -4.64
CA ASN A 45 0.24 8.63 -3.60
C ASN A 45 0.33 8.07 -2.18
N ARG A 46 0.28 6.75 -2.03
CA ARG A 46 0.28 6.03 -0.76
C ARG A 46 1.41 6.44 0.18
N GLN A 47 2.64 6.50 -0.33
CA GLN A 47 3.79 6.90 0.50
C GLN A 47 3.72 8.37 0.90
N ILE A 48 3.24 9.24 0.02
CA ILE A 48 3.09 10.67 0.27
C ILE A 48 2.01 10.89 1.35
N ALA A 49 0.87 10.22 1.21
CA ALA A 49 -0.20 10.24 2.20
C ALA A 49 0.27 9.68 3.55
N TRP A 50 1.00 8.55 3.54
CA TRP A 50 1.55 7.97 4.77
C TRP A 50 2.51 8.91 5.49
N ASN A 51 3.47 9.51 4.77
CA ASN A 51 4.40 10.47 5.35
C ASN A 51 3.64 11.70 5.92
N TRP A 52 2.66 12.21 5.17
CA TRP A 52 1.82 13.30 5.63
C TRP A 52 1.04 12.93 6.91
N LEU A 53 0.49 11.71 7.01
CA LEU A 53 -0.20 11.27 8.22
C LEU A 53 0.74 11.29 9.42
N LYS A 54 1.98 10.79 9.27
CA LYS A 54 2.98 10.77 10.34
C LYS A 54 3.34 12.19 10.81
N GLU A 55 3.54 13.10 9.88
CA GLU A 55 3.87 14.50 10.17
C GLU A 55 2.71 15.28 10.80
N ASN A 56 1.48 14.87 10.52
CA ASN A 56 0.28 15.64 10.87
C ASN A 56 -0.65 14.92 11.84
N TRP A 57 -0.17 13.85 12.48
CA TRP A 57 -0.97 13.02 13.38
C TRP A 57 -1.55 13.80 14.56
N ALA A 58 -0.77 14.71 15.16
CA ALA A 58 -1.26 15.56 16.25
C ALA A 58 -2.47 16.42 15.84
N TRP A 59 -2.49 16.88 14.58
CA TRP A 59 -3.64 17.62 14.04
C TRP A 59 -4.84 16.70 13.81
N VAL A 60 -4.61 15.46 13.35
CA VAL A 60 -5.67 14.46 13.19
C VAL A 60 -6.28 14.09 14.54
N GLU A 61 -5.46 13.94 15.58
CA GLU A 61 -5.92 13.67 16.94
C GLU A 61 -6.74 14.84 17.52
N ASP A 62 -6.28 16.09 17.36
CA ASP A 62 -7.01 17.29 17.80
C ASP A 62 -8.37 17.43 17.09
N LYS A 63 -8.44 17.15 15.79
CA LYS A 63 -9.65 17.38 14.98
C LYS A 63 -10.63 16.22 14.95
N PHE A 64 -10.12 14.99 15.00
CA PHE A 64 -10.93 13.78 14.85
C PHE A 64 -10.90 12.88 16.07
N GLY A 65 -10.13 13.17 17.12
CA GLY A 65 -10.03 12.30 18.31
C GLY A 65 -11.37 12.02 19.01
N GLU A 66 -12.33 12.93 18.88
CA GLU A 66 -13.71 12.77 19.38
C GLU A 66 -14.68 12.20 18.33
N ASP A 67 -14.26 12.12 17.06
CA ASP A 67 -15.07 11.61 15.96
C ASP A 67 -14.94 10.08 15.84
N LYS A 68 -16.04 9.42 15.48
CA LYS A 68 -16.06 7.98 15.18
C LYS A 68 -15.20 7.60 13.99
N SER A 69 -14.86 8.57 13.13
CA SER A 69 -13.98 8.36 11.97
C SER A 69 -12.49 8.31 12.32
N TYR A 70 -12.11 8.50 13.58
CA TYR A 70 -10.71 8.54 14.00
C TYR A 70 -9.94 7.25 13.68
N ASP A 71 -10.58 6.09 13.88
CA ASP A 71 -9.95 4.80 13.63
C ASP A 71 -9.89 4.45 12.12
N ASP A 72 -10.66 5.13 11.27
CA ASP A 72 -10.62 4.96 9.81
C ASP A 72 -9.23 5.30 9.27
N PHE A 73 -8.57 6.34 9.80
CA PHE A 73 -7.21 6.71 9.38
C PHE A 73 -6.23 5.56 9.55
N ILE A 74 -6.30 4.84 10.68
CA ILE A 74 -5.46 3.68 10.95
C ILE A 74 -5.86 2.50 10.06
N ARG A 75 -7.17 2.25 9.91
CA ARG A 75 -7.66 1.15 9.09
C ARG A 75 -7.19 1.30 7.64
N TYR A 76 -7.33 2.48 7.05
CA TYR A 76 -6.87 2.73 5.69
C TYR A 76 -5.35 2.81 5.58
N ALA A 77 -4.66 3.35 6.58
CA ALA A 77 -3.20 3.27 6.65
C ALA A 77 -2.69 1.83 6.73
N ALA A 78 -3.44 0.91 7.34
CA ALA A 78 -3.08 -0.50 7.37
C ALA A 78 -3.28 -1.21 6.03
N THR A 79 -4.15 -0.68 5.16
CA THR A 79 -4.31 -1.22 3.79
C THR A 79 -3.17 -0.84 2.85
N ALA A 80 -2.35 0.12 3.24
CA ALA A 80 -1.27 0.63 2.41
C ALA A 80 -0.05 -0.31 2.32
N PRO A 81 0.55 -0.77 3.42
CA PRO A 81 1.75 -1.61 3.39
C PRO A 81 1.58 -2.92 2.60
N LEU A 82 2.60 -3.28 1.82
CA LEU A 82 2.70 -4.54 1.08
C LEU A 82 3.97 -5.34 1.45
N THR A 83 4.86 -4.77 2.25
CA THR A 83 6.16 -5.37 2.57
C THR A 83 6.42 -5.41 4.06
N ASN A 84 7.33 -6.31 4.49
CA ASN A 84 7.75 -6.40 5.89
C ASN A 84 8.44 -5.12 6.40
N ASN A 85 9.08 -4.36 5.53
CA ASN A 85 9.70 -3.08 5.91
C ASN A 85 8.63 -2.04 6.24
N GLU A 86 7.57 -1.94 5.43
CA GLU A 86 6.43 -1.06 5.70
C GLU A 86 5.64 -1.52 6.93
N LEU A 87 5.57 -2.83 7.21
CA LEU A 87 5.01 -3.36 8.47
C LEU A 87 5.78 -2.84 9.68
N ASN A 88 7.10 -2.82 9.62
CA ASN A 88 7.92 -2.32 10.72
C ASN A 88 7.71 -0.81 10.94
N ASP A 89 7.64 -0.02 9.87
CA ASP A 89 7.36 1.43 9.94
C ASP A 89 5.96 1.69 10.53
N PHE A 90 4.95 0.92 10.12
CA PHE A 90 3.61 0.98 10.70
C PHE A 90 3.60 0.64 12.19
N ARG A 91 4.33 -0.40 12.62
CA ARG A 91 4.45 -0.77 14.03
C ARG A 91 5.13 0.33 14.84
N GLN A 92 6.28 0.83 14.40
CA GLN A 92 7.01 1.88 15.12
C GLN A 92 6.14 3.13 15.35
N PHE A 93 5.28 3.48 14.39
CA PHE A 93 4.41 4.63 14.51
C PHE A 93 3.19 4.38 15.42
N PHE A 94 2.46 3.27 15.25
CA PHE A 94 1.20 3.04 15.94
C PHE A 94 1.29 2.21 17.21
N GLU A 95 2.37 1.47 17.46
CA GLU A 95 2.51 0.69 18.70
C GLU A 95 2.46 1.52 19.97
N PRO A 96 3.11 2.70 20.04
CA PRO A 96 2.97 3.58 21.21
C PRO A 96 1.53 4.00 21.48
N MET A 97 0.69 4.07 20.45
CA MET A 97 -0.72 4.51 20.50
C MET A 97 -1.69 3.38 20.89
N LYS A 98 -1.19 2.16 21.15
CA LYS A 98 -1.99 1.04 21.67
C LYS A 98 -2.51 1.28 23.10
N ASN A 99 -2.07 2.34 23.77
CA ASN A 99 -2.62 2.77 25.04
C ASN A 99 -4.03 3.37 24.92
N ILE A 100 -4.43 3.84 23.73
CA ILE A 100 -5.76 4.40 23.47
C ILE A 100 -6.74 3.24 23.16
N PRO A 101 -7.76 2.98 23.99
CA PRO A 101 -8.67 1.85 23.80
C PRO A 101 -9.41 1.89 22.45
N ALA A 102 -9.78 3.09 21.99
CA ALA A 102 -10.46 3.31 20.71
C ALA A 102 -9.61 2.84 19.50
N LEU A 103 -8.28 2.99 19.57
CA LEU A 103 -7.37 2.65 18.48
C LEU A 103 -6.79 1.24 18.59
N THR A 104 -6.71 0.71 19.81
CA THR A 104 -6.07 -0.57 20.14
C THR A 104 -6.55 -1.70 19.22
N ARG A 105 -7.86 -1.80 19.02
CA ARG A 105 -8.46 -2.85 18.18
C ARG A 105 -8.02 -2.70 16.73
N THR A 106 -8.11 -1.50 16.19
CA THR A 106 -7.81 -1.21 14.77
C THR A 106 -6.32 -1.36 14.48
N ILE A 107 -5.44 -0.98 15.40
CA ILE A 107 -3.98 -1.19 15.29
C ILE A 107 -3.65 -2.69 15.26
N LYS A 108 -4.23 -3.49 16.16
CA LYS A 108 -4.00 -4.95 16.20
C LYS A 108 -4.46 -5.62 14.90
N LEU A 109 -5.66 -5.27 14.42
CA LEU A 109 -6.19 -5.77 13.16
C LEU A 109 -5.30 -5.37 11.98
N GLY A 110 -4.87 -4.10 11.92
CA GLY A 110 -3.99 -3.60 10.87
C GLY A 110 -2.65 -4.34 10.81
N ILE A 111 -2.00 -4.54 11.97
CA ILE A 111 -0.75 -5.32 12.05
C ILE A 111 -0.95 -6.75 11.53
N THR A 112 -2.06 -7.39 11.91
CA THR A 112 -2.38 -8.76 11.49
C THR A 112 -2.61 -8.84 9.98
N GLU A 113 -3.38 -7.90 9.43
CA GLU A 113 -3.72 -7.85 8.00
C GLU A 113 -2.50 -7.56 7.12
N ILE A 114 -1.61 -6.67 7.56
CA ILE A 114 -0.34 -6.40 6.86
C ILE A 114 0.57 -7.63 6.92
N SER A 115 0.70 -8.28 8.08
CA SER A 115 1.53 -9.49 8.25
C SER A 115 1.06 -10.61 7.32
N ALA A 116 -0.24 -10.90 7.32
CA ALA A 116 -0.83 -11.92 6.47
C ALA A 116 -0.62 -11.61 4.98
N ARG A 117 -0.75 -10.34 4.57
CA ARG A 117 -0.48 -9.92 3.19
C ARG A 117 0.98 -10.06 2.80
N ALA A 118 1.90 -9.64 3.67
CA ALA A 118 3.33 -9.76 3.42
C ALA A 118 3.77 -11.23 3.31
N GLU A 119 3.23 -12.11 4.16
CA GLU A 119 3.43 -13.55 4.10
C GLU A 119 2.87 -14.16 2.81
N LEU A 120 1.65 -13.76 2.42
CA LEU A 120 1.02 -14.23 1.19
C LEU A 120 1.82 -13.81 -0.04
N ILE A 121 2.27 -12.56 -0.10
CA ILE A 121 3.14 -12.07 -1.18
C ILE A 121 4.45 -12.85 -1.19
N LYS A 122 5.07 -13.12 -0.03
CA LYS A 122 6.30 -13.89 0.03
C LYS A 122 6.11 -15.32 -0.48
N ARG A 123 5.00 -15.97 -0.14
CA ARG A 123 4.68 -17.35 -0.56
C ARG A 123 4.34 -17.45 -2.05
N ASP A 124 3.49 -16.55 -2.54
CA ASP A 124 2.88 -16.69 -3.86
C ASP A 124 3.68 -16.00 -4.97
N LYS A 125 4.66 -15.16 -4.62
CA LYS A 125 5.49 -14.43 -5.60
C LYS A 125 6.18 -15.36 -6.59
N GLU A 126 6.77 -16.46 -6.14
CA GLU A 126 7.47 -17.40 -7.02
C GLU A 126 6.50 -18.13 -7.96
N ALA A 127 5.37 -18.60 -7.44
CA ALA A 127 4.33 -19.27 -8.22
C ALA A 127 3.71 -18.34 -9.29
N VAL A 128 3.47 -17.07 -8.95
CA VAL A 128 2.91 -16.07 -9.88
C VAL A 128 3.91 -15.71 -10.98
N ILE A 129 5.20 -15.55 -10.65
CA ILE A 129 6.25 -15.29 -11.66
C ILE A 129 6.31 -16.48 -12.64
N LEU A 130 6.37 -17.70 -12.12
CA LEU A 130 6.38 -18.91 -12.94
C LEU A 130 5.14 -19.04 -13.84
N PHE A 131 3.95 -18.71 -13.33
CA PHE A 131 2.71 -18.74 -14.09
C PHE A 131 2.66 -17.68 -15.21
N VAL A 132 3.02 -16.43 -14.88
CA VAL A 132 3.03 -15.32 -15.85
C VAL A 132 4.06 -15.55 -16.95
N ASP A 133 5.24 -16.09 -16.60
CA ASP A 133 6.24 -16.44 -17.61
C ASP A 133 5.76 -17.61 -18.48
N ASN A 134 5.11 -18.64 -17.92
CA ASN A 134 4.52 -19.74 -18.69
C ASN A 134 3.39 -19.30 -19.64
N ASP A 135 2.53 -18.38 -19.22
CA ASP A 135 1.44 -17.89 -20.07
C ASP A 135 1.94 -16.93 -21.16
N ARG A 136 3.06 -16.22 -20.94
CA ARG A 136 3.77 -15.53 -22.03
C ARG A 136 4.24 -16.49 -23.13
N PHE A 137 4.61 -17.72 -22.79
CA PHE A 137 4.97 -18.73 -23.80
C PHE A 137 3.76 -19.28 -24.56
N LYS A 138 2.56 -19.33 -23.95
CA LYS A 138 1.34 -19.81 -24.62
C LYS A 138 0.73 -18.84 -25.63
N LEU A 139 1.00 -17.53 -25.49
CA LEU A 139 0.50 -16.50 -26.40
C LEU A 139 1.44 -16.21 -27.58
N MET A 140 2.59 -16.90 -27.67
CA MET A 140 3.46 -16.78 -28.84
C MET A 140 2.85 -17.55 -30.03
N PRO A 141 2.77 -16.97 -31.23
CA PRO A 141 2.36 -17.70 -32.43
C PRO A 141 3.30 -18.89 -32.63
N LYS A 142 2.74 -20.05 -32.98
CA LYS A 142 3.42 -21.37 -33.09
C LYS A 142 4.68 -21.38 -33.97
N CYS A 143 4.97 -20.30 -34.71
CA CYS A 143 6.19 -20.14 -35.51
C CYS A 143 7.44 -19.76 -34.70
N PHE A 144 7.33 -19.31 -33.44
CA PHE A 144 8.50 -18.83 -32.67
C PHE A 144 9.04 -19.84 -31.62
N VAL A 145 8.36 -20.97 -31.41
CA VAL A 145 8.66 -21.94 -30.34
C VAL A 145 9.94 -22.77 -30.61
N ARG A 146 10.57 -22.66 -31.79
CA ARG A 146 11.75 -23.47 -32.15
C ARG A 146 13.07 -22.99 -31.50
N PHE A 147 13.13 -21.80 -30.88
CA PHE A 147 14.41 -21.21 -30.44
C PHE A 147 14.67 -21.16 -28.92
N ALA A 148 13.73 -21.57 -28.06
CA ALA A 148 13.91 -21.49 -26.60
C ALA A 148 14.00 -22.84 -25.86
N PHE A 149 13.99 -23.96 -26.59
CA PHE A 149 14.29 -25.29 -26.03
C PHE A 149 15.77 -25.64 -26.29
N PHE A 150 16.68 -24.96 -25.60
CA PHE A 150 17.97 -25.57 -25.26
C PHE A 150 17.89 -25.95 -23.78
N PRO A 151 17.94 -27.25 -23.43
CA PRO A 151 17.84 -27.66 -22.04
C PRO A 151 19.09 -27.20 -21.28
N TYR A 152 18.88 -26.45 -20.19
CA TYR A 152 19.90 -26.21 -19.19
C TYR A 152 20.15 -27.53 -18.45
N THR A 153 21.11 -28.33 -18.92
CA THR A 153 21.62 -29.48 -18.17
C THR A 153 22.56 -28.98 -17.07
N PRO A 154 22.27 -29.19 -15.78
CA PRO A 154 23.25 -28.91 -14.73
C PRO A 154 24.37 -29.97 -14.81
N GLN A 155 25.58 -29.47 -15.08
CA GLN A 155 26.83 -30.21 -15.11
C GLN A 155 27.11 -30.82 -13.72
N TYR A 156 26.93 -32.14 -13.56
CA TYR A 156 27.59 -32.86 -12.47
C TYR A 156 28.98 -33.26 -12.93
N GLN A 157 29.98 -32.84 -12.15
CA GLN A 157 31.40 -33.01 -12.42
C GLN A 157 31.84 -34.49 -12.30
N LEU A 158 32.71 -34.87 -13.24
CA LEU A 158 33.58 -36.05 -13.18
C LEU A 158 34.57 -35.93 -12.01
N THR A 159 34.78 -37.02 -11.27
CA THR A 159 36.09 -37.31 -10.65
C THR A 159 36.50 -38.71 -11.08
N PHE A 160 37.81 -38.83 -11.35
CA PHE A 160 38.53 -39.92 -12.01
C PHE A 160 38.52 -41.23 -11.24
#